data_AF-A0AAJ1NN21-F1
#
_entry.id   AF-A0AAJ1NN21-F1
#
_cell.length_a   1.000
_cell.length_b   1.000
_cell.length_c   1.000
_cell.angle_alpha   90.00
_cell.angle_beta   90.00
_cell.angle_gamma   90.00
#
_symmetry.space_group_name_H-M   'P 1'
#
loop_
_entity.id
_entity.type
_entity.pdbx_description
1 polymer ?
#
loop_
_entity_poly.entity_id
_entity_poly.type
_entity_poly.pdbx_seq_one_letter_code
_entity_poly.pdbx_strand_id
1 'polypeptide(L)' 'MYNFLRQALRSVDTNSIYRGPNYYKSGTYIFKNEYEGTLDCFQGKEIILIGDEKVYELKYSGGIVR' A
#
# COMPACT_ATOMS: atom_id res chain seq x y z
N MET A 1 1.20 4.91 -14.31
CA MET A 1 0.85 4.56 -12.91
C MET A 1 0.09 3.24 -12.79
N TYR A 2 -1.02 3.03 -13.50
CA TYR A 2 -1.84 1.80 -13.36
C TYR A 2 -1.08 0.49 -13.61
N ASN A 3 -0.15 0.46 -14.58
CA ASN A 3 0.63 -0.73 -14.90
C ASN A 3 1.68 -1.10 -13.82
N PHE A 4 2.13 -0.12 -13.03
CA PHE A 4 3.02 -0.36 -11.88
C PHE A 4 2.24 -0.94 -10.71
N LEU A 5 1.09 -0.33 -10.37
CA LEU A 5 0.20 -0.84 -9.32
C LEU A 5 -0.24 -2.28 -9.62
N ARG A 6 -0.56 -2.58 -10.89
CA ARG A 6 -0.97 -3.91 -11.33
C ARG A 6 0.16 -4.94 -11.31
N GLN A 7 1.41 -4.54 -11.54
CA GLN A 7 2.59 -5.41 -11.35
C GLN A 7 2.90 -5.63 -9.88
N ALA A 8 2.84 -4.59 -9.05
CA ALA A 8 2.98 -4.69 -7.60
C ALA A 8 1.92 -5.62 -6.98
N LEU A 9 0.67 -5.51 -7.43
CA LEU A 9 -0.44 -6.38 -7.02
C LEU A 9 -0.31 -7.82 -7.55
N ARG A 10 0.32 -8.06 -8.71
CA ARG A 10 0.59 -9.43 -9.22
C ARG A 10 1.77 -10.10 -8.54
N SER A 11 2.70 -9.31 -8.03
CA SER A 11 3.89 -9.80 -7.34
C SER A 11 3.64 -10.06 -5.85
N VAL A 12 2.40 -9.89 -5.37
CA VAL A 12 2.01 -10.16 -3.99
C VAL A 12 1.42 -11.56 -3.87
N ASP A 13 1.89 -12.30 -2.87
CA ASP A 13 1.27 -13.54 -2.44
C ASP A 13 -0.18 -13.32 -2.01
N THR A 14 -1.05 -14.24 -2.42
CA THR A 14 -2.52 -14.32 -2.20
C THR A 14 -2.99 -14.13 -0.75
N ASN A 15 -2.08 -14.01 0.21
CA ASN A 15 -2.35 -13.97 1.64
C ASN A 15 -2.48 -12.54 2.24
N SER A 16 -2.19 -11.49 1.46
CA SER A 16 -2.31 -10.11 1.96
C SER A 16 -3.74 -9.60 1.83
N ILE A 17 -4.50 -9.73 2.91
CA ILE A 17 -5.91 -9.34 3.06
C ILE A 17 -6.12 -7.82 2.87
N TYR A 18 -5.04 -7.04 2.99
CA TYR A 18 -5.02 -5.59 2.85
C TYR A 18 -4.07 -5.19 1.71
N ARG A 19 -4.63 -4.99 0.51
CA ARG A 19 -4.02 -4.31 -0.65
C ARG A 19 -2.47 -4.36 -0.73
N GLY A 20 -1.95 -5.48 -1.21
CA GLY A 20 -0.56 -5.55 -1.67
C GLY A 20 0.51 -5.76 -0.58
N PRO A 21 1.79 -5.71 -0.96
CA PRO A 21 2.93 -5.92 -0.06
C PRO A 21 3.22 -4.66 0.78
N ASN A 22 3.72 -4.83 2.01
CA ASN A 22 4.18 -3.69 2.84
C ASN A 22 5.23 -2.82 2.14
N TYR A 23 6.03 -3.40 1.24
CA TYR A 23 7.05 -2.69 0.48
C TYR A 23 7.18 -3.29 -0.92
N TYR A 24 7.15 -2.46 -1.95
CA TYR A 24 7.44 -2.86 -3.33
C TYR A 24 8.28 -1.81 -4.04
N LYS A 25 9.40 -2.23 -4.62
CA LYS A 25 10.28 -1.36 -5.39
C LYS A 25 10.38 -1.87 -6.82
N SER A 26 10.13 -1.01 -7.80
CA SER A 26 10.37 -1.31 -9.21
C SER A 26 11.10 -0.14 -9.86
N GLY A 27 12.40 -0.32 -10.09
CA GLY A 27 13.27 0.74 -10.60
C GLY A 27 13.30 1.95 -9.68
N THR A 28 12.86 3.10 -10.20
CA THR A 28 12.78 4.39 -9.48
C THR A 28 11.52 4.50 -8.60
N TYR A 29 10.53 3.62 -8.77
CA TYR A 29 9.27 3.67 -8.03
C TYR A 29 9.37 2.82 -6.75
N ILE A 30 9.00 3.41 -5.62
CA ILE A 30 8.96 2.78 -4.31
C ILE A 30 7.54 2.92 -3.78
N PHE A 31 6.84 1.82 -3.63
CA PHE A 31 5.57 1.72 -2.95
C PHE A 31 5.80 1.22 -1.51
N LYS A 32 5.22 1.92 -0.55
CA LYS A 32 5.21 1.58 0.87
C LYS A 32 3.77 1.52 1.33
N ASN A 33 3.34 0.40 1.87
CA ASN A 33 2.07 0.27 2.58
C ASN A 33 2.42 0.00 4.05
N GLU A 34 1.88 0.80 4.95
CA GLU A 34 2.05 0.65 6.38
C GLU A 34 0.68 0.75 7.01
N TYR A 35 0.23 -0.33 7.64
CA TYR A 35 -1.04 -0.40 8.34
C TYR A 35 -0.83 -0.72 9.81
N GLU A 36 -1.61 -0.06 10.64
CA GLU A 36 -1.61 -0.21 12.08
C GLU A 36 -3.06 -0.29 12.59
N GLY A 37 -3.29 -1.16 13.56
CA GLY A 37 -4.59 -1.36 14.18
C GLY A 37 -5.12 -2.79 14.03
N THR A 38 -6.26 -3.03 14.65
CA THR A 38 -6.90 -4.34 14.75
C THR A 38 -8.17 -4.34 13.90
N LEU A 39 -8.76 -5.51 13.61
CA LEU A 39 -10.00 -5.67 12.83
C LEU A 39 -11.13 -4.69 13.22
N ASP A 40 -11.22 -4.29 14.50
CA ASP A 40 -12.17 -3.30 15.01
C ASP A 40 -11.89 -1.86 14.52
N CYS A 41 -10.62 -1.46 14.44
CA CYS A 41 -10.21 -0.12 14.05
C CYS A 41 -8.77 -0.19 13.51
N PHE A 42 -8.66 -0.12 12.18
CA PHE A 42 -7.40 -0.12 11.45
C PHE A 42 -7.23 1.16 10.65
N GLN A 43 -5.99 1.60 10.54
CA GLN A 43 -5.60 2.68 9.67
C GLN A 43 -4.35 2.27 8.92
N GLY A 44 -4.36 2.45 7.61
CA GLY A 44 -3.18 2.26 6.78
C GLY A 44 -2.88 3.48 5.95
N LYS A 45 -1.62 3.61 5.59
CA LYS A 45 -1.12 4.62 4.68
C LYS A 45 -0.30 3.94 3.59
N GLU A 46 -0.64 4.27 2.36
CA GLU A 46 0.09 3.90 1.15
C GLU A 46 0.82 5.13 0.63
N ILE A 47 2.11 4.98 0.41
CA ILE A 47 2.99 6.04 -0.06
C ILE A 47 3.74 5.53 -1.28
N ILE A 48 3.70 6.31 -2.37
CA ILE A 48 4.52 6.04 -3.55
C ILE A 48 5.55 7.14 -3.68
N LEU A 49 6.82 6.75 -3.69
CA LEU A 49 7.95 7.61 -3.99
C LEU A 49 8.49 7.28 -5.37
N ILE A 50 8.93 8.30 -6.11
CA ILE A 50 9.68 8.17 -7.36
C ILE A 50 11.04 8.83 -7.11
N GLY A 51 12.07 8.01 -6.90
CA GLY A 51 13.38 8.48 -6.48
C GLY A 51 13.29 9.03 -5.05
N ASP A 52 13.52 10.33 -4.89
CA ASP A 52 13.47 11.06 -3.62
C ASP A 52 12.16 11.82 -3.42
N GLU A 53 11.29 11.87 -4.45
CA GLU A 53 10.06 12.65 -4.41
C GLU A 53 8.84 11.78 -4.15
N LYS A 54 8.01 12.19 -3.21
CA LYS A 54 6.77 11.51 -2.86
C LYS A 54 5.65 11.99 -3.77
N VAL A 55 5.23 11.14 -4.70
CA VAL A 55 4.25 11.49 -5.74
C VAL A 55 2.83 11.10 -5.40
N TYR A 56 2.65 10.21 -4.42
CA TYR A 56 1.35 9.73 -4.02
C TYR A 56 1.33 9.43 -2.52
N GLU A 57 0.29 9.90 -1.86
CA GLU A 57 -0.07 9.51 -0.50
C GLU A 57 -1.57 9.18 -0.51
N LEU A 58 -1.90 8.01 0.01
CA LEU A 58 -3.27 7.64 0.33
C LEU A 58 -3.29 7.15 1.76
N LYS A 59 -4.18 7.71 2.57
CA LYS A 59 -4.46 7.23 3.91
C LYS A 59 -5.86 6.64 3.89
N TYR A 60 -5.97 5.38 4.31
CA TYR A 60 -7.25 4.72 4.50
C TYR A 60 -7.41 4.40 5.97
N SER A 61 -8.56 4.72 6.53
CA SER A 61 -8.98 4.26 7.84
C SER A 61 -10.22 3.42 7.64
N GLY A 62 -10.21 2.22 8.21
CA GLY A 62 -11.33 1.30 8.19
C GLY A 62 -11.50 0.73 9.58
N GLY A 63 -12.74 0.71 10.06
CA GLY A 63 -13.07 0.08 11.33
C GLY A 63 -14.43 -0.56 11.20
N ILE A 64 -14.75 -1.48 12.11
CA ILE A 64 -16.12 -1.93 12.29
C ILE A 64 -16.90 -0.72 12.79
N VAL A 65 -17.60 -0.04 11.89
CA VAL A 65 -18.60 0.96 12.25
C VAL A 65 -19.78 0.18 12.82
N ARG A 66 -19.95 0.25 14.14
CA ARG A 66 -21.06 -0.39 14.86
C ARG A 66 -22.36 0.39 14.70
#